data_AF-A0A6G3MJ74-F1
#
_entry.id   AF-A0A6G3MJ74-F1
#
_cell.length_a   1.000
_cell.length_b   1.000
_cell.length_c   1.000
_cell.angle_alpha   90.00
_cell.angle_beta   90.00
_cell.angle_gamma   90.00
#
_symmetry.space_group_name_H-M   'P 1'
#
loop_
_entity.id
_entity.type
_entity.pdbx_description
1 polymer ?
#
loop_
_entity_poly.entity_id
_entity_poly.type
_entity_poly.pdbx_seq_one_letter_code
_entity_poly.pdbx_strand_id
1 'polypeptide(L)'
;IKALPGFCIGLTGVVSRIAAILTQMLYSEDPIEFNIIQTSIYNLFVQHPENTLRGLFEQLQDVEAIVRFRALKFVNDNILKHSLLKEKTLATLLVEDILSILQEDSIDTEQLQLLINILNTPPLLRENPERISETIALKLKNINQINLEDKESCKQIIILLEAAKSFGNVAIF
;
A
#
# COMPACT_ATOMS: atom_id res chain seq x y z
N ILE A 1 -0.59 23.34 -7.12
CA ILE A 1 0.05 22.07 -6.65
C ILE A 1 1.25 22.35 -5.74
N LYS A 2 2.35 22.96 -6.22
CA LYS A 2 3.55 23.24 -5.40
C LYS A 2 3.34 24.01 -4.07
N ALA A 3 2.30 24.85 -3.99
CA ALA A 3 2.01 25.63 -2.78
C ALA A 3 1.12 24.91 -1.75
N LEU A 4 0.49 23.77 -2.11
CA LEU A 4 -0.47 23.07 -1.24
C LEU A 4 0.10 22.63 0.13
N PRO A 5 1.35 22.13 0.22
CA PRO A 5 1.92 21.78 1.53
C PRO A 5 2.03 22.97 2.48
N GLY A 6 2.27 24.18 1.96
CA GLY A 6 2.34 25.41 2.77
C GLY A 6 1.01 25.84 3.37
N PHE A 7 -0.12 25.45 2.77
CA PHE A 7 -1.46 25.72 3.28
C PHE A 7 -1.89 24.76 4.41
N CYS A 8 -1.09 23.75 4.73
CA CYS A 8 -1.44 22.70 5.70
C CYS A 8 -1.08 23.02 7.16
N ILE A 9 -0.45 24.17 7.44
CA ILE A 9 -0.02 24.53 8.80
C ILE A 9 -1.26 24.67 9.71
N GLY A 10 -1.41 23.76 10.67
CA GLY A 10 -2.44 23.81 11.71
C GLY A 10 -3.79 23.15 11.39
N LEU A 11 -3.95 22.47 10.25
CA LEU A 11 -5.23 21.88 9.81
C LEU A 11 -5.09 20.40 9.45
N THR A 12 -5.03 19.52 10.47
CA THR A 12 -4.83 18.07 10.30
C THR A 12 -5.86 17.41 9.37
N GLY A 13 -7.13 17.80 9.44
CA GLY A 13 -8.18 17.29 8.52
C GLY A 13 -8.04 17.76 7.07
N VAL A 14 -7.31 18.85 6.82
CA VAL A 14 -7.03 19.34 5.46
C VAL A 14 -5.90 18.54 4.82
N VAL A 15 -4.93 18.09 5.61
CA VAL A 15 -3.82 17.25 5.13
C VAL A 15 -4.32 15.96 4.50
N SER A 16 -5.16 15.20 5.20
CA SER A 16 -5.69 13.93 4.67
C SER A 16 -6.47 14.15 3.38
N ARG A 17 -7.27 15.23 3.32
CA ARG A 17 -8.02 15.58 2.10
C ARG A 17 -7.12 15.97 0.94
N ILE A 18 -6.02 16.69 1.19
CA ILE A 18 -5.04 17.02 0.17
C ILE A 18 -4.30 15.77 -0.30
N ALA A 19 -3.90 14.89 0.62
CA ALA A 19 -3.26 13.62 0.28
C ALA A 19 -4.18 12.75 -0.59
N ALA A 20 -5.48 12.71 -0.28
CA ALA A 20 -6.49 12.05 -1.10
C ALA A 20 -6.56 12.62 -2.52
N ILE A 21 -6.68 13.94 -2.67
CA ILE A 21 -6.70 14.59 -3.99
C ILE A 21 -5.42 14.30 -4.77
N LEU A 22 -4.25 14.45 -4.15
CA LEU A 22 -2.98 14.15 -4.81
C LEU A 22 -2.86 12.68 -5.22
N THR A 23 -3.43 11.76 -4.43
CA THR A 23 -3.48 10.33 -4.77
C THR A 23 -4.31 10.10 -6.03
N GLN A 24 -5.49 10.72 -6.16
CA GLN A 24 -6.29 10.65 -7.39
C GLN A 24 -5.53 11.23 -8.59
N MET A 25 -4.75 12.30 -8.38
CA MET A 25 -3.95 12.94 -9.44
C MET A 25 -2.83 12.06 -9.97
N LEU A 26 -2.45 10.97 -9.29
CA LEU A 26 -1.52 9.98 -9.83
C LEU A 26 -2.02 9.34 -11.14
N TYR A 27 -3.26 9.62 -11.57
CA TYR A 27 -3.74 9.33 -12.92
C TYR A 27 -2.97 10.06 -14.03
N SER A 28 -2.34 11.21 -13.75
CA SER A 28 -1.70 12.04 -14.78
C SER A 28 -0.72 11.25 -15.67
N GLU A 29 -0.83 11.47 -16.98
CA GLU A 29 0.05 10.86 -17.98
C GLU A 29 1.27 11.73 -18.31
N ASP A 30 1.28 13.00 -17.90
CA ASP A 30 2.44 13.88 -18.04
C ASP A 30 3.51 13.47 -17.02
N PRO A 31 4.71 13.02 -17.44
CA PRO A 31 5.76 12.61 -16.52
C PRO A 31 6.22 13.73 -15.58
N ILE A 32 6.14 14.99 -16.02
CA ILE A 32 6.54 16.14 -15.21
C ILE A 32 5.51 16.37 -14.10
N GLU A 33 4.23 16.45 -14.45
CA GLU A 33 3.15 16.57 -13.47
C GLU A 33 3.14 15.37 -12.51
N PHE A 34 3.26 14.15 -13.03
CA PHE A 34 3.32 12.93 -12.22
C PHE A 34 4.44 12.99 -11.17
N ASN A 35 5.64 13.42 -11.56
CA ASN A 35 6.76 13.57 -10.63
C ASN A 35 6.50 14.66 -9.57
N ILE A 36 5.88 15.77 -9.96
CA ILE A 36 5.48 16.85 -9.03
C ILE A 36 4.46 16.32 -8.01
N ILE A 37 3.51 15.50 -8.44
CA ILE A 37 2.51 14.90 -7.55
C ILE A 37 3.18 13.96 -6.55
N GLN A 38 4.03 13.04 -7.01
CA GLN A 38 4.76 12.12 -6.12
C GLN A 38 5.62 12.89 -5.09
N THR A 39 6.33 13.92 -5.53
CA THR A 39 7.13 14.78 -4.66
C THR A 39 6.24 15.51 -3.63
N SER A 40 5.03 15.94 -4.04
CA SER A 40 4.09 16.62 -3.15
C SER A 40 3.53 15.68 -2.08
N ILE A 41 3.14 14.45 -2.45
CA ILE A 41 2.70 13.42 -1.51
C ILE A 41 3.83 13.08 -0.53
N TYR A 42 5.05 12.90 -1.03
CA TYR A 42 6.22 12.59 -0.20
C TYR A 42 6.50 13.70 0.82
N ASN A 43 6.46 14.96 0.41
CA ASN A 43 6.66 16.09 1.32
C ASN A 43 5.57 16.18 2.39
N LEU A 44 4.31 15.88 2.04
CA LEU A 44 3.23 15.79 3.03
C LEU A 44 3.48 14.65 4.00
N PHE A 45 3.91 13.48 3.52
CA PHE A 45 4.23 12.33 4.37
C PHE A 45 5.33 12.66 5.38
N VAL A 46 6.40 13.34 4.96
CA VAL A 46 7.49 13.73 5.87
C VAL A 46 7.01 14.68 6.97
N GLN A 47 6.07 15.59 6.67
CA GLN A 47 5.57 16.57 7.64
C GLN A 47 4.43 16.03 8.51
N HIS A 48 3.58 15.18 7.93
CA HIS A 48 2.31 14.72 8.50
C HIS A 48 2.05 13.26 8.08
N PRO A 49 2.85 12.30 8.58
CA PRO A 49 2.86 10.92 8.06
C PRO A 49 1.52 10.22 8.22
N GLU A 50 0.93 10.23 9.43
CA GLU A 50 -0.35 9.55 9.70
C GLU A 50 -1.51 10.09 8.85
N ASN A 51 -1.64 11.42 8.75
CA ASN A 51 -2.70 12.04 7.96
C ASN A 51 -2.51 11.81 6.46
N THR A 52 -1.25 11.78 6.00
CA THR A 52 -0.95 11.50 4.60
C THR A 52 -1.28 10.06 4.24
N LEU A 53 -0.90 9.09 5.09
CA LEU A 53 -1.28 7.68 4.87
C LEU A 53 -2.80 7.51 4.89
N ARG A 54 -3.49 8.09 5.87
CA ARG A 54 -4.96 8.04 5.93
C ARG A 54 -5.61 8.54 4.64
N GLY A 55 -5.21 9.72 4.16
CA GLY A 55 -5.75 10.27 2.91
C GLY A 55 -5.39 9.45 1.66
N LEU A 56 -4.18 8.87 1.62
CA LEU A 56 -3.76 8.00 0.52
C LEU A 56 -4.60 6.72 0.48
N PHE A 57 -4.74 6.02 1.61
CA PHE A 57 -5.41 4.72 1.69
C PHE A 57 -6.94 4.82 1.64
N GLU A 58 -7.54 5.92 2.13
CA GLU A 58 -8.97 6.23 1.92
C GLU A 58 -9.33 6.25 0.43
N GLN A 59 -8.40 6.64 -0.45
CA GLN A 59 -8.65 6.65 -1.90
C GLN A 59 -8.46 5.28 -2.55
N LEU A 60 -7.58 4.42 -2.02
CA LEU A 60 -7.22 3.20 -2.73
C LEU A 60 -8.38 2.22 -2.88
N GLN A 61 -9.40 2.28 -2.01
CA GLN A 61 -10.56 1.39 -2.09
C GLN A 61 -11.46 1.69 -3.32
N ASP A 62 -11.59 2.95 -3.72
CA ASP A 62 -12.59 3.39 -4.72
C ASP A 62 -12.01 4.05 -5.98
N VAL A 63 -10.68 4.10 -6.13
CA VAL A 63 -10.02 4.67 -7.33
C VAL A 63 -9.85 3.65 -8.47
N GLU A 64 -9.60 4.16 -9.67
CA GLU A 64 -9.23 3.36 -10.82
C GLU A 64 -7.97 2.51 -10.57
N ALA A 65 -7.95 1.30 -11.14
CA ALA A 65 -6.87 0.33 -10.95
C ALA A 65 -5.47 0.90 -11.25
N ILE A 66 -5.35 1.76 -12.27
CA ILE A 66 -4.08 2.41 -12.61
C ILE A 66 -3.60 3.36 -11.52
N VAL A 67 -4.51 4.12 -10.90
CA VAL A 67 -4.20 5.03 -9.80
C VAL A 67 -3.78 4.23 -8.58
N ARG A 68 -4.52 3.18 -8.26
CA ARG A 68 -4.22 2.27 -7.16
C ARG A 68 -2.83 1.64 -7.31
N PHE A 69 -2.53 1.08 -8.49
CA PHE A 69 -1.21 0.54 -8.80
C PHE A 69 -0.09 1.58 -8.62
N ARG A 70 -0.26 2.78 -9.18
CA ARG A 70 0.74 3.87 -9.08
C ARG A 70 0.94 4.33 -7.64
N ALA A 71 -0.11 4.37 -6.83
CA ALA A 71 -0.04 4.71 -5.42
C ALA A 71 0.67 3.61 -4.60
N LEU A 72 0.33 2.34 -4.79
CA LEU A 72 1.02 1.21 -4.15
C LEU A 72 2.51 1.19 -4.54
N LYS A 73 2.82 1.44 -5.81
CA LYS A 73 4.20 1.59 -6.28
C LYS A 73 4.91 2.76 -5.60
N PHE A 74 4.24 3.90 -5.45
CA PHE A 74 4.79 5.04 -4.71
C PHE A 74 5.09 4.69 -3.24
N VAL A 75 4.18 3.99 -2.56
CA VAL A 75 4.38 3.50 -1.18
C VAL A 75 5.63 2.60 -1.13
N ASN A 76 5.71 1.62 -2.03
CA ASN A 76 6.83 0.68 -2.11
C ASN A 76 8.18 1.37 -2.37
N ASP A 77 8.20 2.33 -3.29
CA ASP A 77 9.45 2.90 -3.78
C ASP A 77 9.95 4.07 -2.92
N ASN A 78 9.05 4.76 -2.19
CA ASN A 78 9.37 6.01 -1.47
C ASN A 78 9.08 5.92 0.02
N ILE A 79 7.87 5.50 0.41
CA ILE A 79 7.47 5.48 1.83
C ILE A 79 8.22 4.39 2.60
N LEU A 80 8.33 3.19 2.02
CA LEU A 80 9.00 2.05 2.67
C LEU A 80 10.47 2.30 3.04
N LYS A 81 11.14 3.17 2.28
CA LYS A 81 12.55 3.50 2.48
C LYS A 81 12.76 4.58 3.54
N HIS A 82 11.69 5.22 4.00
CA HIS A 82 11.79 6.33 4.94
C HIS A 82 11.90 5.84 6.40
N SER A 83 12.71 6.53 7.21
CA SER A 83 12.98 6.13 8.60
C SER A 83 11.75 6.22 9.52
N LEU A 84 10.75 7.01 9.15
CA LEU A 84 9.50 7.16 9.92
C LEU A 84 8.75 5.84 10.06
N LEU A 85 8.90 4.88 9.14
CA LEU A 85 8.26 3.56 9.28
C LEU A 85 8.86 2.67 10.38
N LYS A 86 9.94 3.12 11.05
CA LYS A 86 10.40 2.49 12.29
C LYS A 86 9.48 2.81 13.46
N GLU A 87 8.60 3.81 13.33
CA GLU A 87 7.61 4.14 14.32
C GLU A 87 6.47 3.13 14.29
N LYS A 88 6.27 2.45 15.43
CA LYS A 88 5.29 1.38 15.60
C LYS A 88 3.89 1.79 15.14
N THR A 89 3.44 2.98 15.54
CA THR A 89 2.10 3.50 15.20
C THR A 89 1.90 3.61 13.69
N LEU A 90 2.89 4.11 12.98
CA LEU A 90 2.82 4.32 11.53
C LEU A 90 2.89 3.00 10.77
N ALA A 91 3.76 2.08 11.21
CA ALA A 91 3.83 0.73 10.66
C ALA A 91 2.52 -0.04 10.89
N THR A 92 1.92 0.08 12.08
CA THR A 92 0.61 -0.52 12.39
C THR A 92 -0.47 -0.02 11.45
N LEU A 93 -0.60 1.31 11.30
CA LEU A 93 -1.57 1.92 10.39
C LEU A 93 -1.41 1.39 8.96
N LEU A 94 -0.18 1.37 8.46
CA LEU A 94 0.13 0.92 7.10
C LEU A 94 -0.21 -0.57 6.91
N VAL A 95 0.05 -1.43 7.91
CA VAL A 95 -0.34 -2.84 7.84
C VAL A 95 -1.86 -2.98 7.78
N GLU A 96 -2.61 -2.26 8.61
CA GLU A 96 -4.07 -2.34 8.61
C GLU A 96 -4.68 -1.94 7.26
N ASP A 97 -4.20 -0.84 6.68
CA ASP A 97 -4.68 -0.36 5.38
C ASP A 97 -4.35 -1.34 4.25
N ILE A 98 -3.13 -1.89 4.24
CA ILE A 98 -2.68 -2.86 3.23
C ILE A 98 -3.47 -4.18 3.34
N LEU A 99 -3.73 -4.66 4.56
CA LEU A 99 -4.55 -5.85 4.78
C LEU A 99 -6.01 -5.64 4.38
N SER A 100 -6.54 -4.42 4.53
CA SER A 100 -7.87 -4.09 4.03
C SER A 100 -7.93 -4.20 2.51
N ILE A 101 -6.95 -3.62 1.80
CA ILE A 101 -6.90 -3.70 0.33
C ILE A 101 -6.73 -5.15 -0.11
N LEU A 102 -5.81 -5.91 0.50
CA LEU A 102 -5.50 -7.31 0.12
C LEU A 102 -6.74 -8.22 0.07
N GLN A 103 -7.76 -7.91 0.86
CA GLN A 103 -9.01 -8.67 0.89
C GLN A 103 -9.94 -8.38 -0.30
N GLU A 104 -9.74 -7.30 -1.05
CA GLU A 104 -10.58 -6.94 -2.20
C GLU A 104 -10.41 -7.90 -3.39
N ASP A 105 -11.52 -8.31 -4.01
CA ASP A 105 -11.51 -9.23 -5.17
C ASP A 105 -11.03 -8.57 -6.47
N SER A 106 -10.98 -7.24 -6.52
CA SER A 106 -10.57 -6.45 -7.69
C SER A 106 -9.05 -6.34 -7.90
N ILE A 107 -8.26 -6.92 -6.98
CA ILE A 107 -6.79 -6.86 -7.04
C ILE A 107 -6.27 -7.74 -8.17
N ASP A 108 -5.54 -7.13 -9.11
CA ASP A 108 -4.80 -7.85 -10.13
C ASP A 108 -3.45 -8.40 -9.61
N THR A 109 -2.79 -9.21 -10.42
CA THR A 109 -1.52 -9.86 -10.06
C THR A 109 -0.40 -8.86 -9.73
N GLU A 110 -0.33 -7.71 -10.41
CA GLU A 110 0.73 -6.73 -10.19
C GLU A 110 0.53 -5.99 -8.87
N GLN A 111 -0.71 -5.60 -8.59
CA GLN A 111 -1.10 -5.02 -7.31
C GLN A 111 -0.88 -6.01 -6.17
N LEU A 112 -1.24 -7.29 -6.34
CA LEU A 112 -0.99 -8.33 -5.36
C LEU A 112 0.51 -8.45 -5.04
N GLN A 113 1.36 -8.47 -6.07
CA GLN A 113 2.81 -8.50 -5.89
C GLN A 113 3.30 -7.30 -5.06
N LEU A 114 2.82 -6.08 -5.36
CA LEU A 114 3.18 -4.88 -4.61
C LEU A 114 2.73 -4.95 -3.14
N LEU A 115 1.48 -5.38 -2.88
CA LEU A 115 0.95 -5.52 -1.52
C LEU A 115 1.79 -6.50 -0.69
N ILE A 116 2.13 -7.66 -1.28
CA ILE A 116 2.98 -8.66 -0.61
C ILE A 116 4.40 -8.13 -0.38
N ASN A 117 4.99 -7.43 -1.35
CA ASN A 117 6.31 -6.80 -1.19
C ASN A 117 6.32 -5.78 -0.05
N ILE A 118 5.25 -4.97 0.05
CA ILE A 118 5.05 -4.00 1.13
C ILE A 118 4.99 -4.72 2.47
N LEU A 119 4.12 -5.72 2.63
CA LEU A 119 3.98 -6.47 3.89
C LEU A 119 5.25 -7.22 4.29
N ASN A 120 6.06 -7.66 3.33
CA ASN A 120 7.32 -8.36 3.59
C ASN A 120 8.47 -7.45 4.02
N THR A 121 8.20 -6.17 4.23
CA THR A 121 9.18 -5.21 4.74
C THR A 121 9.36 -5.41 6.25
N PRO A 122 10.60 -5.56 6.78
CA PRO A 122 10.80 -6.03 8.16
C PRO A 122 10.08 -5.24 9.28
N PRO A 123 9.98 -3.90 9.23
CA PRO A 123 9.17 -3.16 10.21
C PRO A 123 7.70 -3.59 10.20
N LEU A 124 7.09 -3.71 9.02
CA LEU A 124 5.66 -4.02 8.85
C LEU A 124 5.36 -5.47 9.23
N LEU A 125 6.21 -6.38 8.79
CA LEU A 125 6.07 -7.81 9.08
C LEU A 125 6.04 -8.11 10.59
N ARG A 126 6.78 -7.33 11.39
CA ARG A 126 6.84 -7.52 12.84
C ARG A 126 5.64 -6.94 13.58
N GLU A 127 4.88 -6.02 12.98
CA GLU A 127 3.78 -5.36 13.69
C GLU A 127 2.61 -6.31 13.95
N ASN A 128 2.24 -7.14 12.97
CA ASN A 128 1.13 -8.08 13.13
C ASN A 128 1.28 -9.34 12.26
N PRO A 129 2.27 -10.21 12.56
CA PRO A 129 2.58 -11.38 11.73
C PRO A 129 1.42 -12.38 11.65
N GLU A 130 0.63 -12.53 12.73
CA GLU A 130 -0.53 -13.41 12.78
C GLU A 130 -1.62 -12.94 11.81
N ARG A 131 -2.05 -11.67 11.91
CA ARG A 131 -3.09 -11.12 11.04
C ARG A 131 -2.67 -11.08 9.56
N ILE A 132 -1.39 -10.83 9.28
CA ILE A 132 -0.83 -10.93 7.92
C ILE A 132 -0.98 -12.36 7.39
N SER A 133 -0.55 -13.34 8.18
CA SER A 133 -0.60 -14.76 7.80
C SER A 133 -2.03 -15.24 7.60
N GLU A 134 -2.95 -14.87 8.49
CA GLU A 134 -4.38 -15.18 8.37
C GLU A 134 -5.00 -14.59 7.11
N THR A 135 -4.71 -13.31 6.81
CA THR A 135 -5.25 -12.64 5.62
C THR A 135 -4.77 -13.31 4.33
N ILE A 136 -3.49 -13.69 4.26
CA ILE A 136 -2.92 -14.41 3.11
C ILE A 136 -3.51 -15.81 2.98
N ALA A 137 -3.68 -16.53 4.08
CA ALA A 137 -4.31 -17.84 4.09
C ALA A 137 -5.77 -17.77 3.61
N LEU A 138 -6.52 -16.75 4.05
CA LEU A 138 -7.89 -16.50 3.59
C LEU A 138 -7.94 -16.16 2.09
N LYS A 139 -7.03 -15.29 1.61
CA LYS A 139 -6.96 -14.94 0.19
C LYS A 139 -6.65 -16.16 -0.67
N LEU A 140 -5.71 -17.01 -0.24
CA LEU A 140 -5.37 -18.26 -0.91
C LEU A 140 -6.55 -19.25 -0.89
N LYS A 141 -7.25 -19.37 0.24
CA LYS A 141 -8.43 -20.24 0.39
C LYS A 141 -9.57 -19.84 -0.54
N ASN A 142 -9.75 -18.55 -0.80
CA ASN A 142 -10.82 -18.03 -1.67
C ASN A 142 -10.57 -18.31 -3.16
N ILE A 143 -9.38 -18.81 -3.54
CA ILE A 143 -9.10 -19.29 -4.88
C ILE A 143 -9.75 -20.68 -5.04
N ASN A 144 -11.04 -20.67 -5.38
CA ASN A 144 -11.91 -21.86 -5.37
C ASN A 144 -11.55 -22.93 -6.40
N GLN A 145 -10.93 -22.56 -7.54
CA GLN A 145 -10.50 -23.49 -8.58
C GLN A 145 -9.13 -23.10 -9.12
N ILE A 146 -8.18 -24.03 -9.03
CA ILE A 146 -6.85 -23.89 -9.63
C ILE A 146 -6.93 -24.43 -11.06
N ASN A 147 -7.06 -23.53 -12.03
CA ASN A 147 -6.90 -23.87 -13.44
C ASN A 147 -5.45 -23.61 -13.86
N LEU A 148 -4.73 -24.68 -14.24
CA LEU A 148 -3.33 -24.58 -14.67
C LEU A 148 -3.16 -23.91 -16.05
N GLU A 149 -4.22 -23.79 -16.83
CA GLU A 149 -4.22 -23.05 -18.10
C GLU A 149 -4.35 -21.54 -17.87
N ASP A 150 -4.93 -21.14 -16.72
CA ASP A 150 -5.00 -19.74 -16.31
C ASP A 150 -3.68 -19.32 -15.65
N LYS A 151 -2.82 -18.74 -16.48
CA LYS A 151 -1.51 -18.24 -16.08
C LYS A 151 -1.59 -17.16 -15.01
N GLU A 152 -2.64 -16.33 -14.99
CA GLU A 152 -2.77 -15.25 -14.00
C GLU A 152 -3.13 -15.82 -12.63
N SER A 153 -4.13 -16.69 -12.55
CA SER A 153 -4.46 -17.39 -11.30
C SER A 153 -3.26 -18.16 -10.76
N CYS A 154 -2.50 -18.83 -11.63
CA CYS A 154 -1.28 -19.53 -11.24
C CYS A 154 -0.22 -18.60 -10.65
N LYS A 155 0.01 -17.42 -11.22
CA LYS A 155 0.94 -16.42 -10.66
C LYS A 155 0.48 -15.94 -9.29
N GLN A 156 -0.82 -15.64 -9.12
CA GLN A 156 -1.35 -15.19 -7.84
C GLN A 156 -1.17 -16.25 -6.74
N ILE A 157 -1.41 -17.52 -7.06
CA ILE A 157 -1.17 -18.65 -6.14
C ILE A 157 0.31 -18.73 -5.75
N ILE A 158 1.23 -18.61 -6.73
CA ILE A 158 2.67 -18.64 -6.47
C ILE A 158 3.07 -17.50 -5.51
N ILE A 159 2.61 -16.27 -5.78
CA ILE A 159 2.88 -15.10 -4.94
C ILE A 159 2.41 -15.34 -3.50
N LEU A 160 1.18 -15.81 -3.32
CA LEU A 160 0.61 -16.06 -1.99
C LEU A 160 1.32 -17.21 -1.25
N LEU A 161 1.73 -18.27 -1.97
CA LEU A 161 2.48 -19.38 -1.38
C LEU A 161 3.90 -18.97 -0.96
N GLU A 162 4.57 -18.15 -1.77
CA GLU A 162 5.88 -17.58 -1.42
C GLU A 162 5.79 -16.67 -0.20
N ALA A 163 4.76 -15.82 -0.16
CA ALA A 163 4.45 -14.97 0.97
C ALA A 163 4.21 -15.79 2.26
N ALA A 164 3.38 -16.84 2.18
CA ALA A 164 3.11 -17.71 3.33
C ALA A 164 4.39 -18.37 3.87
N LYS A 165 5.33 -18.76 2.99
CA LYS A 165 6.63 -19.32 3.39
C LYS A 165 7.52 -18.28 4.07
N SER A 166 7.55 -17.04 3.58
CA SER A 166 8.35 -15.99 4.22
C SER A 166 7.81 -15.63 5.61
N PHE A 167 6.50 -15.63 5.78
CA PHE A 167 5.85 -15.24 7.03
C PHE A 167 5.83 -16.33 8.08
N GLY A 168 5.73 -17.61 7.68
CA GLY A 168 5.82 -18.75 8.59
C GLY A 168 7.16 -18.87 9.34
N ASN A 169 8.24 -18.31 8.80
CA ASN A 169 9.56 -18.31 9.44
C ASN A 169 9.74 -17.24 10.53
N VAL A 170 8.87 -16.22 10.57
CA VAL A 170 8.97 -15.11 11.54
C VAL A 170 8.35 -15.48 12.89
N ALA A 171 7.40 -16.42 12.92
CA ALA A 171 6.77 -16.90 14.15
C ALA A 171 7.68 -17.80 15.04
N ILE A 172 8.94 -18.02 14.66
CA ILE A 172 9.88 -18.94 15.35
C ILE A 172 10.95 -18.18 16.16
N PHE A 173 10.94 -16.85 16.20
CA PHE A 173 11.93 -16.05 16.96
C PHE A 173 11.32 -15.14 18.02
#